data_AF-A0A7W1AJH3-F1
#
_entry.id   AF-A0A7W1AJH3-F1
#
_cell.length_a   1.000
_cell.length_b   1.000
_cell.length_c   1.000
_cell.angle_alpha   90.00
_cell.angle_beta   90.00
_cell.angle_gamma   90.00
#
_symmetry.space_group_name_H-M   'P 1'
#
loop_
_entity.id
_entity.type
_entity.pdbx_description
1 polymer ?
#
loop_
_entity_poly.entity_id
_entity_poly.type
_entity_poly.pdbx_seq_one_letter_code
_entity_poly.pdbx_strand_id
1 'polypeptide(L)'
;MSRLQKTIEETGWTRAVPKFSPRDPVAHAFDAMGRESHDCVLIMDGPVLAGIFTSRDFLNRVAAVRRDPREVQLGDVMTATPKTLRPRDGVAFAINWMALEGFRNVPIVDDDGRVLGVLTVWDVMRHLEDMFQEIDATPRMVPPASDISGVVDVELGGGG
;
A
#
# COMPACT_ATOMS: atom_id res chain seq x y z
N MET A 1 2.64 17.66 12.92
CA MET A 1 3.65 16.64 12.56
C MET A 1 3.66 16.51 11.05
N SER A 2 4.81 16.19 10.43
CA SER A 2 4.91 16.11 8.96
C SER A 2 4.00 14.98 8.45
N ARG A 3 3.20 15.24 7.41
CA ARG A 3 2.16 14.32 6.91
C ARG A 3 2.74 13.00 6.38
N LEU A 4 4.01 13.00 5.96
CA LEU A 4 4.79 11.82 5.55
C LEU A 4 5.32 10.98 6.74
N GLN A 5 5.17 11.45 7.98
CA GLN A 5 5.64 10.76 9.19
C GLN A 5 4.56 9.88 9.84
N LYS A 6 3.37 9.76 9.26
CA LYS A 6 2.34 8.86 9.80
C LYS A 6 2.84 7.41 9.80
N THR A 7 2.44 6.69 10.83
CA THR A 7 2.60 5.26 10.98
C THR A 7 1.47 4.51 10.26
N ILE A 8 1.67 3.23 10.01
CA ILE A 8 0.64 2.36 9.43
C ILE A 8 -0.61 2.29 10.32
N GLU A 9 -0.46 2.35 11.64
CA GLU A 9 -1.58 2.41 12.59
C GLU A 9 -2.45 3.66 12.42
N GLU A 10 -1.83 4.81 12.16
CA GLU A 10 -2.55 6.06 11.92
C GLU A 10 -3.22 6.09 10.54
N THR A 11 -2.66 5.37 9.56
CA THR A 11 -3.24 5.23 8.21
C THR A 11 -4.36 4.17 8.16
N GLY A 12 -4.25 3.14 8.99
CA GLY A 12 -5.09 1.96 8.95
C GLY A 12 -4.69 0.96 7.86
N TRP A 13 -5.30 -0.22 7.92
CA TRP A 13 -5.07 -1.33 6.99
C TRP A 13 -6.32 -2.20 6.88
N THR A 14 -6.34 -3.05 5.85
CA THR A 14 -7.44 -4.00 5.64
C THR A 14 -7.34 -5.16 6.63
N ARG A 15 -8.34 -5.29 7.53
CA ARG A 15 -8.35 -6.28 8.62
C ARG A 15 -8.94 -7.64 8.22
N ALA A 16 -10.00 -7.63 7.42
CA ALA A 16 -10.81 -8.81 7.12
C ALA A 16 -10.30 -9.60 5.91
N VAL A 17 -8.99 -9.86 5.84
CA VAL A 17 -8.42 -10.59 4.71
C VAL A 17 -8.67 -12.10 4.88
N PRO A 18 -9.19 -12.80 3.85
CA PRO A 18 -9.43 -14.24 3.91
C PRO A 18 -8.15 -15.01 4.24
N LYS A 19 -8.31 -16.04 5.08
CA LYS A 19 -7.21 -16.89 5.55
C LYS A 19 -7.48 -18.33 5.14
N PHE A 20 -6.46 -18.99 4.59
CA PHE A 20 -6.52 -20.36 4.11
C PHE A 20 -5.33 -21.17 4.63
N SER A 21 -5.44 -22.49 4.61
CA SER A 21 -4.35 -23.43 4.88
C SER A 21 -3.50 -23.65 3.62
N PRO A 22 -2.20 -23.99 3.74
CA PRO A 22 -1.38 -24.43 2.60
C PRO A 22 -1.99 -25.59 1.82
N ARG A 23 -2.83 -26.41 2.46
CA ARG A 23 -3.47 -27.58 1.84
C ARG A 23 -4.79 -27.25 1.14
N ASP A 24 -5.30 -26.03 1.28
CA ASP A 24 -6.54 -25.64 0.61
C ASP A 24 -6.32 -25.52 -0.90
N PRO A 25 -7.29 -25.94 -1.72
CA PRO A 25 -7.22 -25.76 -3.16
C PRO A 25 -7.20 -24.28 -3.56
N VAL A 26 -6.44 -23.95 -4.61
CA VAL A 26 -6.39 -22.60 -5.19
C VAL A 26 -7.78 -22.07 -5.54
N ALA A 27 -8.68 -22.94 -6.04
CA ALA A 27 -10.03 -22.56 -6.44
C ALA A 27 -10.80 -21.90 -5.29
N HIS A 28 -10.71 -22.41 -4.06
CA HIS A 28 -11.43 -21.85 -2.91
C HIS A 28 -10.94 -20.44 -2.57
N ALA A 29 -9.62 -20.24 -2.59
CA ALA A 29 -9.03 -18.93 -2.36
C ALA A 29 -9.38 -17.94 -3.48
N PHE A 30 -9.38 -18.38 -4.74
CA PHE A 30 -9.73 -17.54 -5.87
C PHE A 30 -11.19 -17.10 -5.85
N ASP A 31 -12.10 -18.01 -5.50
CA ASP A 31 -13.53 -17.69 -5.33
C ASP A 31 -13.75 -16.68 -4.20
N ALA A 32 -13.01 -16.81 -3.08
CA ALA A 32 -13.08 -15.86 -1.97
C ALA A 32 -12.56 -14.47 -2.36
N MET A 33 -11.45 -14.40 -3.10
CA MET A 33 -10.93 -13.12 -3.66
C MET A 33 -12.00 -12.41 -4.50
N GLY A 34 -12.69 -13.14 -5.37
CA GLY A 34 -13.73 -12.57 -6.24
C GLY A 34 -15.00 -12.14 -5.50
N ARG A 35 -15.46 -12.90 -4.50
CA ARG A 35 -16.68 -12.59 -3.74
C ARG A 35 -16.53 -11.40 -2.80
N GLU A 36 -15.34 -11.23 -2.25
CA GLU A 36 -15.08 -10.28 -1.17
C GLU A 36 -14.22 -9.09 -1.62
N SER A 37 -13.99 -8.95 -2.93
CA SER A 37 -13.20 -7.88 -3.55
C SER A 37 -11.79 -7.72 -2.96
N HIS A 38 -11.17 -8.83 -2.54
CA HIS A 38 -9.80 -8.86 -2.03
C HIS A 38 -8.83 -9.27 -3.15
N ASP A 39 -7.73 -8.53 -3.35
CA ASP A 39 -6.69 -8.87 -4.34
C ASP A 39 -5.68 -9.92 -3.82
N CYS A 40 -5.84 -10.36 -2.57
CA CYS A 40 -4.99 -11.38 -1.96
C CYS A 40 -5.69 -12.16 -0.85
N VAL A 41 -5.12 -13.31 -0.52
CA VAL A 41 -5.43 -14.11 0.67
C VAL A 41 -4.16 -14.42 1.44
N LEU A 42 -4.30 -14.65 2.75
CA LEU A 42 -3.21 -15.05 3.63
C LEU A 42 -3.22 -16.56 3.81
N ILE A 43 -2.05 -17.18 3.73
CA ILE A 43 -1.89 -18.62 3.94
C ILE A 43 -1.29 -18.85 5.32
N MET A 44 -2.03 -19.56 6.16
CA MET A 44 -1.73 -19.78 7.57
C MET A 44 -1.48 -21.27 7.82
N ASP A 45 -0.30 -21.60 8.37
CA ASP A 45 -0.04 -22.93 8.91
C ASP A 45 -0.20 -22.89 10.44
N GLY A 46 -1.40 -23.23 10.89
CA GLY A 46 -1.83 -22.97 12.27
C GLY A 46 -1.77 -21.46 12.58
N PRO A 47 -1.03 -21.01 13.62
CA PRO A 47 -0.91 -19.60 13.95
C PRO A 47 0.12 -18.85 13.08
N VAL A 48 0.89 -19.55 12.26
CA VAL A 48 2.03 -18.98 11.54
C VAL A 48 1.59 -18.49 10.15
N LEU A 49 2.00 -17.28 9.79
CA LEU A 49 1.87 -16.78 8.42
C LEU A 49 2.86 -17.51 7.51
N ALA A 50 2.38 -18.52 6.79
CA ALA A 50 3.20 -19.33 5.89
C ALA A 50 3.40 -18.65 4.53
N GLY A 51 2.40 -17.90 4.06
CA GLY A 51 2.43 -17.31 2.73
C GLY A 51 1.37 -16.26 2.45
N ILE A 52 1.48 -15.65 1.28
CA ILE A 52 0.44 -14.82 0.66
C ILE A 52 0.20 -15.31 -0.77
N PHE A 53 -1.04 -15.28 -1.22
CA PHE A 53 -1.41 -15.60 -2.59
C PHE A 53 -2.26 -14.47 -3.17
N THR A 54 -1.95 -14.05 -4.40
CA THR A 54 -2.56 -12.87 -5.04
C THR A 54 -3.15 -13.22 -6.41
N SER A 55 -3.98 -12.34 -6.98
CA SER A 55 -4.46 -12.47 -8.36
C SER A 55 -3.32 -12.61 -9.37
N ARG A 56 -2.18 -11.93 -9.13
CA ARG A 56 -0.97 -12.06 -9.96
C ARG A 56 -0.37 -13.47 -9.88
N ASP A 57 -0.34 -14.06 -8.68
CA ASP A 57 0.14 -15.43 -8.51
C ASP A 57 -0.77 -16.44 -9.20
N PHE A 58 -2.09 -16.25 -9.13
CA PHE A 58 -3.04 -17.06 -9.89
C PHE A 58 -2.76 -17.01 -11.40
N LEU A 59 -2.62 -15.80 -11.95
CA LEU A 59 -2.33 -15.62 -13.38
C LEU A 59 -1.01 -16.29 -13.78
N ASN A 60 0.06 -16.06 -13.02
CA ASN A 60 1.40 -16.47 -13.41
C ASN A 60 1.72 -17.93 -13.10
N ARG A 61 1.18 -18.49 -12.00
CA ARG A 61 1.59 -19.79 -11.45
C ARG A 61 0.54 -20.88 -11.64
N VAL A 62 -0.69 -20.53 -12.02
CA VAL A 62 -1.79 -21.48 -12.23
C VAL A 62 -2.32 -21.37 -13.65
N ALA A 63 -2.85 -20.21 -14.04
CA ALA A 63 -3.47 -20.02 -15.34
C ALA A 63 -2.47 -20.11 -16.50
N ALA A 64 -1.34 -19.38 -16.44
CA ALA A 64 -0.34 -19.34 -17.51
C ALA A 64 0.29 -20.72 -17.80
N VAL A 65 0.36 -21.58 -16.80
CA VAL A 65 0.90 -22.96 -16.90
C VAL A 65 -0.19 -24.02 -16.99
N ARG A 66 -1.47 -23.62 -17.16
CA ARG A 66 -2.63 -24.50 -17.39
C ARG A 66 -2.85 -25.58 -16.33
N ARG A 67 -2.62 -25.26 -15.06
CA ARG A 67 -2.95 -26.16 -13.95
C ARG A 67 -4.43 -26.05 -13.59
N ASP A 68 -5.05 -27.15 -13.15
CA ASP A 68 -6.41 -27.10 -12.61
C ASP A 68 -6.40 -26.50 -11.19
N PRO A 69 -7.04 -25.34 -10.94
CA PRO A 69 -7.05 -24.70 -9.63
C PRO A 69 -7.75 -25.54 -8.54
N ARG A 70 -8.51 -26.58 -8.90
CA ARG A 70 -9.16 -27.49 -7.95
C ARG A 70 -8.20 -28.57 -7.43
N GLU A 71 -7.13 -28.86 -8.17
CA GLU A 71 -6.16 -29.89 -7.84
C GLU A 71 -4.85 -29.32 -7.27
N VAL A 72 -4.54 -28.05 -7.56
CA VAL A 72 -3.36 -27.36 -7.02
C VAL A 72 -3.64 -26.84 -5.62
N GLN A 73 -2.73 -27.12 -4.69
CA GLN A 73 -2.78 -26.59 -3.33
C GLN A 73 -2.13 -25.20 -3.25
N LEU A 74 -2.63 -24.36 -2.35
CA LEU A 74 -2.09 -23.01 -2.14
C LEU A 74 -0.60 -23.03 -1.75
N GLY A 75 -0.15 -24.01 -0.97
CA GLY A 75 1.24 -24.17 -0.56
C GLY A 75 2.22 -24.29 -1.74
N ASP A 76 1.77 -24.84 -2.87
CA ASP A 76 2.59 -25.04 -4.06
C ASP A 76 2.79 -23.77 -4.89
N VAL A 77 1.93 -22.76 -4.69
CA VAL A 77 1.88 -21.57 -5.54
C VAL A 77 1.88 -20.25 -4.78
N MET A 78 1.79 -20.25 -3.44
CA MET A 78 1.91 -19.05 -2.63
C MET A 78 3.30 -18.41 -2.71
N THR A 79 3.40 -17.13 -2.41
CA THR A 79 4.68 -16.53 -2.03
C THR A 79 4.92 -16.87 -0.56
N ALA A 80 5.83 -17.81 -0.32
CA ALA A 80 6.18 -18.28 1.02
C ALA A 80 6.96 -17.21 1.79
N THR A 81 6.82 -17.21 3.12
CA THR A 81 7.53 -16.29 4.04
C THR A 81 7.49 -14.84 3.56
N PRO A 82 6.29 -14.25 3.40
CA PRO A 82 6.15 -12.92 2.84
C PRO A 82 6.82 -11.90 3.75
N LYS A 83 7.39 -10.87 3.13
CA LYS A 83 7.86 -9.69 3.85
C LYS A 83 6.67 -9.04 4.58
N THR A 84 6.87 -8.58 5.81
CA THR A 84 5.81 -8.02 6.68
C THR A 84 6.16 -6.62 7.17
N LEU A 85 5.15 -5.87 7.59
CA LEU A 85 5.30 -4.61 8.33
C LEU A 85 4.63 -4.71 9.70
N ARG A 86 4.94 -3.78 10.58
CA ARG A 86 4.32 -3.58 11.89
C ARG A 86 3.47 -2.31 11.90
N PRO A 87 2.47 -2.20 12.78
CA PRO A 87 1.65 -1.00 12.89
C PRO A 87 2.45 0.31 13.09
N ARG A 88 3.61 0.22 13.75
CA ARG A 88 4.47 1.38 14.05
C ARG A 88 5.40 1.79 12.90
N ASP A 89 5.47 1.00 11.82
CA ASP A 89 6.31 1.35 10.68
C ASP A 89 5.75 2.57 9.96
N GLY A 90 6.63 3.38 9.38
CA GLY A 90 6.24 4.60 8.67
C GLY A 90 5.54 4.28 7.35
N VAL A 91 4.44 4.99 7.05
CA VAL A 91 3.71 4.80 5.80
C VAL A 91 4.55 5.17 4.58
N ALA A 92 5.39 6.22 4.68
CA ALA A 92 6.30 6.60 3.59
C ALA A 92 7.32 5.49 3.27
N PHE A 93 7.79 4.76 4.30
CA PHE A 93 8.63 3.60 4.10
C PHE A 93 7.87 2.50 3.36
N ALA A 94 6.65 2.18 3.78
CA ALA A 94 5.81 1.18 3.12
C ALA A 94 5.55 1.52 1.64
N ILE A 95 5.25 2.78 1.32
CA ILE A 95 5.03 3.27 -0.05
C ILE A 95 6.28 3.05 -0.91
N ASN A 96 7.43 3.53 -0.44
CA ASN A 96 8.69 3.39 -1.17
C ASN A 96 9.05 1.91 -1.35
N TRP A 97 8.82 1.10 -0.34
CA TRP A 97 9.12 -0.32 -0.38
C TRP A 97 8.23 -1.09 -1.36
N MET A 98 6.92 -0.81 -1.38
CA MET A 98 6.00 -1.34 -2.39
C MET A 98 6.42 -0.94 -3.81
N ALA A 99 6.84 0.32 -4.01
CA ALA A 99 7.28 0.80 -5.31
C ALA A 99 8.57 0.12 -5.80
N LEU A 100 9.56 -0.06 -4.91
CA LEU A 100 10.84 -0.67 -5.24
C LEU A 100 10.75 -2.18 -5.48
N GLU A 101 9.94 -2.87 -4.69
CA GLU A 101 9.84 -4.34 -4.73
C GLU A 101 8.72 -4.83 -5.65
N GLY A 102 7.80 -3.96 -6.05
CA GLY A 102 6.73 -4.26 -7.00
C GLY A 102 5.58 -5.10 -6.43
N PHE A 103 5.48 -5.25 -5.11
CA PHE A 103 4.30 -5.82 -4.44
C PHE A 103 3.33 -4.73 -3.99
N ARG A 104 2.05 -5.10 -3.90
CA ARG A 104 0.94 -4.18 -3.59
C ARG A 104 0.19 -4.53 -2.31
N ASN A 105 0.52 -5.67 -1.71
CA ASN A 105 -0.15 -6.22 -0.53
C ASN A 105 0.95 -6.66 0.43
N VAL A 106 0.94 -6.11 1.63
CA VAL A 106 1.95 -6.41 2.66
C VAL A 106 1.25 -6.81 3.96
N PRO A 107 1.46 -8.06 4.44
CA PRO A 107 0.91 -8.47 5.72
C PRO A 107 1.42 -7.59 6.87
N ILE A 108 0.49 -7.21 7.76
CA ILE A 108 0.78 -6.48 8.99
C ILE A 108 0.77 -7.47 10.15
N VAL A 109 1.83 -7.47 10.95
CA VAL A 109 1.99 -8.36 12.12
C VAL A 109 2.25 -7.57 13.40
N ASP A 110 1.87 -8.13 14.54
CA ASP A 110 2.27 -7.62 15.86
C ASP A 110 3.72 -8.01 16.21
N ASP A 111 4.17 -7.61 17.40
CA ASP A 111 5.52 -7.92 17.89
C ASP A 111 5.75 -9.43 18.12
N ASP A 112 4.69 -10.21 18.30
CA ASP A 112 4.70 -11.68 18.44
C ASP A 112 4.59 -12.39 17.08
N GLY A 113 4.50 -11.65 15.97
CA GLY A 113 4.36 -12.19 14.61
C GLY A 113 2.93 -12.62 14.24
N ARG A 114 1.91 -12.29 15.04
CA ARG A 114 0.51 -12.60 14.72
C ARG A 114 -0.01 -11.63 13.68
N VAL A 115 -0.73 -12.15 12.69
CA VAL A 115 -1.26 -11.34 11.59
C VAL A 115 -2.46 -10.52 12.02
N LEU A 116 -2.32 -9.20 11.86
CA LEU A 116 -3.33 -8.19 12.15
C LEU A 116 -4.17 -7.80 10.92
N GLY A 117 -3.67 -8.08 9.71
CA GLY A 117 -4.30 -7.74 8.44
C GLY A 117 -3.29 -7.56 7.32
N VAL A 118 -3.64 -6.78 6.31
CA VAL A 118 -2.79 -6.45 5.17
C VAL A 118 -2.89 -4.97 4.86
N LEU A 119 -1.75 -4.30 4.69
CA LEU A 119 -1.69 -2.98 4.08
C LEU A 119 -1.70 -3.17 2.56
N THR A 120 -2.73 -2.65 1.91
CA THR A 120 -2.88 -2.71 0.46
C THR A 120 -2.43 -1.40 -0.19
N VAL A 121 -2.15 -1.44 -1.49
CA VAL A 121 -1.92 -0.21 -2.27
C VAL A 121 -3.15 0.72 -2.23
N TRP A 122 -4.36 0.18 -2.05
CA TRP A 122 -5.58 0.98 -1.94
C TRP A 122 -5.65 1.73 -0.60
N ASP A 123 -5.21 1.10 0.50
CA ASP A 123 -5.07 1.77 1.79
C ASP A 123 -4.08 2.95 1.70
N VAL A 124 -2.97 2.73 1.00
CA VAL A 124 -1.99 3.76 0.68
C VAL A 124 -2.59 4.87 -0.18
N MET A 125 -3.31 4.54 -1.25
CA MET A 125 -3.90 5.54 -2.15
C MET A 125 -4.93 6.40 -1.44
N ARG A 126 -5.81 5.80 -0.64
CA ARG A 126 -6.76 6.53 0.22
C ARG A 126 -6.04 7.50 1.16
N HIS A 127 -4.92 7.08 1.75
CA HIS A 127 -4.10 7.95 2.58
C HIS A 127 -3.48 9.12 1.81
N LEU A 128 -3.01 8.88 0.58
CA LEU A 128 -2.50 9.94 -0.30
C LEU A 128 -3.61 10.93 -0.66
N GLU A 129 -4.82 10.46 -0.97
CA GLU A 129 -5.99 11.30 -1.24
C GLU A 129 -6.32 12.21 -0.04
N ASP A 130 -6.38 11.64 1.17
CA ASP A 130 -6.60 12.41 2.40
C ASP A 130 -5.53 13.50 2.57
N MET A 131 -4.26 13.18 2.28
CA MET A 131 -3.17 14.15 2.34
C MET A 131 -3.32 15.29 1.32
N PHE A 132 -3.78 15.00 0.08
CA PHE A 132 -3.95 16.03 -0.95
C PHE A 132 -5.10 16.98 -0.63
N GLN A 133 -6.23 16.48 -0.12
CA GLN A 133 -7.37 17.32 0.28
C GLN A 133 -6.98 18.32 1.38
N GLU A 134 -6.13 17.91 2.33
CA GLU A 134 -5.63 18.80 3.38
C GLU A 134 -4.62 19.85 2.87
N ILE A 135 -3.93 19.58 1.76
CA ILE A 135 -3.04 20.57 1.11
C ILE A 135 -3.90 21.63 0.41
N ASP A 136 -4.91 21.21 -0.34
CA ASP A 136 -5.82 22.13 -1.05
C ASP A 136 -6.66 22.97 -0.08
N ALA A 137 -6.96 22.45 1.11
CA ALA A 137 -7.63 23.21 2.18
C ALA A 137 -6.74 24.26 2.87
N THR A 138 -5.43 24.27 2.61
CA THR A 138 -4.52 25.27 3.17
C THR A 138 -4.58 26.53 2.28
N PRO A 139 -4.92 27.73 2.80
CA PRO A 139 -5.00 28.93 1.98
C PRO A 139 -3.66 29.16 1.29
N ARG A 140 -3.68 29.15 -0.04
CA ARG A 140 -2.52 29.52 -0.84
C ARG A 140 -2.21 30.98 -0.49
N MET A 141 -1.11 31.23 0.19
CA MET A 141 -0.61 32.59 0.38
C MET A 141 -0.18 33.07 -1.01
N VAL A 142 -1.12 33.69 -1.73
CA VAL A 142 -0.79 34.54 -2.86
C VAL A 142 -0.01 35.68 -2.23
N PRO A 143 1.32 35.81 -2.47
CA PRO A 143 2.02 36.99 -1.99
C PRO A 143 1.22 38.19 -2.51
N PRO A 144 0.95 39.20 -1.67
CA PRO A 144 0.31 40.42 -2.17
C PRO A 144 1.14 40.85 -3.38
N ALA A 145 0.47 41.17 -4.50
CA ALA A 145 1.16 41.68 -5.67
C ALA A 145 2.00 42.86 -5.18
N SER A 146 3.31 42.63 -5.04
CA SER A 146 4.23 43.66 -4.62
C SER A 146 4.11 44.72 -5.70
N ASP A 147 3.63 45.88 -5.29
CA ASP A 147 3.45 47.05 -6.12
C ASP A 147 4.84 47.41 -6.69
N ILE A 148 5.17 46.86 -7.85
CA ILE A 148 6.42 47.15 -8.59
C ILE A 148 6.36 48.53 -9.26
N SER A 149 5.38 49.36 -8.90
CA SER A 149 5.24 50.73 -9.38
C SER A 149 6.30 51.70 -8.82
N GLY A 150 7.16 51.26 -7.89
CA GLY A 150 8.16 52.12 -7.22
C GLY A 150 9.63 51.92 -7.59
N VAL A 151 9.99 51.04 -8.54
CA VAL A 151 11.41 50.79 -8.88
C VAL A 151 11.69 51.03 -10.37
N VAL A 152 11.42 52.25 -10.84
CA VAL A 152 12.24 52.88 -11.89
C VAL A 152 12.04 54.39 -11.82
N ASP A 153 12.93 55.07 -11.10
CA ASP A 153 13.37 56.43 -11.43
C ASP A 153 14.86 56.48 -11.12
N VAL A 154 15.66 55.96 -12.07
CA VAL A 154 17.08 56.30 -12.13
C VAL A 154 17.11 57.69 -12.74
N GLU A 155 17.21 58.72 -11.90
CA GLU A 155 17.57 60.06 -12.35
C GLU A 155 18.90 59.97 -13.10
N LEU A 156 18.83 60.03 -14.43
CA LEU A 156 19.98 60.39 -15.25
C LEU A 156 20.28 61.86 -14.95
N GLY A 157 21.09 62.07 -13.91
CA GLY A 157 21.66 63.37 -13.57
C GLY A 157 22.44 63.90 -14.77
N GLY A 158 21.84 64.86 -15.46
CA GLY A 158 22.56 65.79 -16.32
C GLY A 158 23.29 66.80 -15.44
N GLY A 159 24.59 66.96 -15.66
CA GLY A 159 25.36 68.03 -15.06
C GLY A 159 26.80 68.06 -15.57
N GLY A 160 27.12 69.11 -16.33
CA GLY A 160 28.49 69.59 -16.54
C GLY A 160 29.05 69.41 -17.94
#